data_AF-A0A7S0Z826-F1
#
_entry.id   AF-A0A7S0Z826-F1
#
_cell.length_a   1.000
_cell.length_b   1.000
_cell.length_c   1.000
_cell.angle_alpha   90.00
_cell.angle_beta   90.00
_cell.angle_gamma   90.00
#
_symmetry.space_group_name_H-M   'P 1'
#
loop_
_entity.id
_entity.type
_entity.pdbx_description
1 polymer ?
#
loop_
_entity_poly.entity_id
_entity_poly.type
_entity_poly.pdbx_seq_one_letter_code
_entity_poly.pdbx_strand_id
1 'polypeptide(L)'
;AQNDLPEGTMERRAEKEIADNVFHQAFIPRALDEVDSFERDQRRLIQGGGESEGIYYQTITGMEADLSGVRTMPTLLKQIEVAEDDEDDVSNGGVGGGGDNMDDVDEMDVDGDSDSEYSES
;
A
#
# COMPACT_ATOMS: atom_id res chain seq x y z
N ALA A 1 -43.81 -22.29 2.44
CA ALA A 1 -42.64 -21.51 2.85
C ALA A 1 -42.43 -20.45 1.79
N GLN A 2 -42.89 -19.22 2.03
CA GLN A 2 -42.50 -18.08 1.20
C GLN A 2 -41.07 -17.72 1.66
N ASN A 3 -40.11 -17.90 0.76
CA ASN A 3 -38.75 -17.41 0.95
C ASN A 3 -38.77 -15.88 0.76
N ASP A 4 -39.11 -15.15 1.82
CA ASP A 4 -38.84 -13.72 1.87
C ASP A 4 -37.32 -13.56 2.07
N LEU A 5 -36.61 -13.42 0.96
CA LEU A 5 -35.23 -12.93 0.96
C LEU A 5 -35.24 -11.55 1.63
N PRO A 6 -34.37 -11.26 2.60
CA PRO A 6 -34.36 -9.95 3.27
C PRO A 6 -34.06 -8.87 2.23
N GLU A 7 -34.96 -7.89 2.09
CA GLU A 7 -34.92 -6.83 1.06
C GLU A 7 -33.54 -6.13 0.97
N GLY A 8 -32.81 -6.01 2.09
CA GLY A 8 -31.46 -5.45 2.13
C GLY A 8 -30.38 -6.25 1.39
N THR A 9 -30.65 -7.49 0.97
CA THR A 9 -29.72 -8.27 0.13
C THR A 9 -29.81 -7.89 -1.34
N MET A 10 -30.98 -7.46 -1.82
CA MET A 10 -31.14 -7.00 -3.21
C MET A 10 -30.50 -5.62 -3.42
N GLU A 11 -30.68 -4.71 -2.46
CA GLU A 11 -30.10 -3.37 -2.49
C GLU A 11 -28.57 -3.41 -2.52
N ARG A 12 -27.93 -4.14 -1.60
CA ARG A 12 -26.46 -4.33 -1.62
C ARG A 12 -25.95 -4.95 -2.92
N ARG A 13 -26.73 -5.86 -3.51
CA ARG A 13 -26.35 -6.45 -4.80
C ARG A 13 -26.40 -5.43 -5.92
N ALA A 14 -27.43 -4.58 -5.94
CA ALA A 14 -27.55 -3.49 -6.91
C ALA A 14 -26.43 -2.46 -6.73
N GLU A 15 -26.12 -2.06 -5.49
CA GLU A 15 -25.00 -1.15 -5.19
C GLU A 15 -23.66 -1.72 -5.68
N LYS A 16 -23.42 -3.01 -5.44
CA LYS A 16 -22.22 -3.69 -5.94
C LYS A 16 -22.16 -3.69 -7.46
N GLU A 17 -23.25 -4.03 -8.13
CA GLU A 17 -23.31 -4.02 -9.60
C GLU A 17 -23.07 -2.61 -10.17
N ILE A 18 -23.60 -1.58 -9.52
CA ILE A 18 -23.35 -0.18 -9.87
C ILE A 18 -21.86 0.14 -9.69
N ALA A 19 -21.25 -0.22 -8.56
CA ALA A 19 -19.84 0.03 -8.28
C ALA A 19 -18.93 -0.67 -9.31
N ASP A 20 -19.22 -1.93 -9.65
CA ASP A 20 -18.47 -2.69 -10.66
C ASP A 20 -18.57 -2.02 -12.04
N ASN A 21 -19.76 -1.56 -12.43
CA ASN A 21 -19.97 -0.85 -13.69
C ASN A 21 -19.25 0.52 -13.72
N VAL A 22 -19.29 1.26 -12.61
CA VAL A 22 -18.56 2.53 -12.47
C VAL A 22 -17.06 2.29 -12.61
N PHE A 23 -16.52 1.25 -11.98
CA PHE A 23 -15.10 0.90 -12.09
C PHE A 23 -14.68 0.58 -13.54
N HIS A 24 -15.51 -0.18 -14.29
CA HIS A 24 -15.22 -0.51 -15.68
C HIS A 24 -15.30 0.66 -16.66
N GLN A 25 -16.15 1.65 -16.36
CA GLN A 25 -16.37 2.81 -17.22
C GLN A 25 -15.51 4.02 -16.82
N ALA A 26 -15.02 4.04 -15.58
CA ALA A 26 -14.17 5.10 -15.09
C ALA A 26 -12.83 5.10 -15.83
N PHE A 27 -12.36 6.29 -16.16
CA PHE A 27 -10.96 6.48 -16.51
C PHE A 27 -10.14 6.39 -15.22
N ILE A 28 -9.28 5.38 -15.13
CA ILE A 28 -8.35 5.21 -13.99
C ILE A 28 -6.94 5.55 -14.47
N PRO A 29 -6.42 6.74 -14.09
CA PRO A 29 -5.05 7.16 -14.37
C PRO A 29 -4.01 6.12 -13.94
N ARG A 30 -2.96 5.95 -14.75
CA ARG A 30 -1.84 5.05 -14.44
C ARG A 30 -0.69 5.78 -13.77
N ALA A 31 -0.55 7.08 -14.00
CA ALA A 31 0.46 7.94 -13.39
C ALA A 31 -0.20 9.17 -12.74
N LEU A 32 0.46 9.75 -11.74
CA LEU A 32 -0.05 10.96 -11.06
C LEU A 32 -0.04 12.20 -11.96
N ASP A 33 0.82 12.24 -12.97
CA ASP A 33 0.84 13.32 -13.97
C ASP A 33 -0.44 13.37 -14.83
N GLU A 34 -1.23 12.28 -14.86
CA GLU A 34 -2.52 12.20 -15.54
C GLU A 34 -3.70 12.63 -14.63
N VAL A 35 -3.42 13.05 -13.38
CA VAL A 35 -4.44 13.40 -12.38
C VAL A 35 -4.48 14.92 -12.15
N ASP A 36 -5.46 15.60 -12.76
CA ASP A 36 -5.62 17.05 -12.60
C ASP A 36 -6.11 17.47 -11.20
N SER A 37 -6.87 16.62 -10.51
CA SER A 37 -7.56 16.96 -9.26
C SER A 37 -6.96 16.40 -7.98
N PHE A 38 -5.68 16.01 -8.02
CA PHE A 38 -5.00 15.31 -6.93
C PHE A 38 -5.20 15.98 -5.55
N GLU A 39 -4.91 17.27 -5.43
CA GLU A 39 -4.99 17.99 -4.15
C GLU A 39 -6.43 18.04 -3.58
N ARG A 40 -7.42 18.14 -4.47
CA ARG A 40 -8.83 18.15 -4.08
C ARG A 40 -9.24 16.77 -3.56
N ASP A 41 -8.79 15.73 -4.23
CA ASP A 41 -9.12 14.35 -3.90
C ASP A 41 -8.46 13.95 -2.56
N GLN A 42 -7.21 14.36 -2.32
CA GLN A 42 -6.54 14.20 -1.03
C GLN A 42 -7.31 14.92 0.10
N ARG A 43 -7.73 16.16 -0.11
CA ARG A 43 -8.51 16.92 0.88
C ARG A 43 -9.83 16.22 1.21
N ARG A 44 -10.51 15.67 0.19
CA ARG A 44 -11.77 14.92 0.38
C ARG A 44 -11.56 13.66 1.20
N LEU A 45 -10.50 12.91 0.95
CA LEU A 45 -10.20 11.69 1.72
C LEU A 45 -9.92 12.01 3.19
N ILE A 46 -9.16 13.06 3.46
CA ILE A 46 -8.82 13.48 4.83
C ILE A 46 -10.04 14.04 5.58
N GLN A 47 -10.84 14.90 4.92
CA GLN A 47 -11.96 15.58 5.58
C GLN A 47 -13.26 14.76 5.58
N GLY A 48 -13.45 13.92 4.58
CA GLY A 48 -14.62 13.07 4.37
C GLY A 48 -14.51 11.69 5.02
N GLY A 49 -13.57 11.48 5.95
CA GLY A 49 -13.46 10.22 6.69
C GLY A 49 -13.10 9.01 5.82
N GLY A 50 -12.36 9.22 4.72
CA GLY A 50 -11.92 8.13 3.84
C GLY A 50 -12.91 7.73 2.74
N GLU A 51 -13.93 8.55 2.45
CA GLU A 51 -14.79 8.37 1.27
C GLU A 51 -13.94 8.43 -0.03
N SER A 52 -13.74 7.26 -0.64
CA SER A 52 -12.90 7.07 -1.83
C SER A 52 -13.66 6.99 -3.14
N GLU A 53 -14.97 7.29 -3.13
CA GLU A 53 -15.79 7.26 -4.34
C GLU A 53 -15.23 8.22 -5.41
N GLY A 54 -15.02 7.71 -6.62
CA GLY A 54 -14.43 8.46 -7.73
C GLY A 54 -12.90 8.58 -7.69
N ILE A 55 -12.22 8.04 -6.68
CA ILE A 55 -10.75 8.03 -6.57
C ILE A 55 -10.30 6.57 -6.62
N TYR A 56 -9.85 6.11 -7.79
CA TYR A 56 -9.53 4.69 -8.03
C TYR A 56 -8.07 4.41 -8.41
N TYR A 57 -7.23 5.45 -8.48
CA TYR A 57 -5.86 5.35 -8.98
C TYR A 57 -4.84 4.92 -7.91
N GLN A 58 -5.19 4.94 -6.61
CA GLN A 58 -4.25 4.76 -5.49
C GLN A 58 -3.47 3.45 -5.59
N THR A 59 -4.14 2.35 -5.91
CA THR A 59 -3.49 1.03 -5.98
C THR A 59 -2.50 0.94 -7.13
N ILE A 60 -2.81 1.57 -8.27
CA ILE A 60 -1.96 1.55 -9.47
C ILE A 60 -0.76 2.48 -9.26
N THR A 61 -0.98 3.67 -8.70
CA THR A 61 0.08 4.65 -8.43
C THR A 61 0.89 4.32 -7.17
N GLY A 62 0.46 3.32 -6.39
CA GLY A 62 1.15 2.90 -5.17
C GLY A 62 1.03 3.90 -4.03
N MET A 63 -0.04 4.68 -3.97
CA MET A 63 -0.29 5.65 -2.91
C MET A 63 -1.00 5.04 -1.70
N GLU A 64 -0.86 5.70 -0.55
CA GLU A 64 -1.66 5.39 0.64
C GLU A 64 -3.14 5.73 0.41
N ALA A 65 -4.02 5.15 1.23
CA ALA A 65 -5.48 5.26 1.07
C ALA A 65 -6.01 6.71 1.19
N ASP A 66 -5.29 7.56 1.90
CA ASP A 66 -5.59 8.98 2.12
C ASP A 66 -4.82 9.92 1.16
N LEU A 67 -4.05 9.37 0.21
CA LEU A 67 -3.15 10.11 -0.67
C LEU A 67 -2.08 10.95 0.07
N SER A 68 -1.80 10.67 1.36
CA SER A 68 -0.80 11.42 2.13
C SER A 68 0.64 11.18 1.67
N GLY A 69 0.88 10.06 0.99
CA GLY A 69 2.19 9.68 0.48
C GLY A 69 2.19 8.37 -0.29
N VAL A 70 3.39 7.86 -0.52
CA VAL A 70 3.62 6.58 -1.20
C VAL A 70 3.49 5.45 -0.18
N ARG A 71 2.83 4.37 -0.58
CA ARG A 71 2.68 3.16 0.21
C ARG A 71 3.95 2.31 0.15
N THR A 72 4.53 2.03 1.32
CA THR A 72 5.73 1.19 1.44
C THR A 72 5.43 -0.31 1.44
N MET A 73 4.22 -0.69 1.90
CA MET A 73 3.82 -2.09 2.01
C MET A 73 2.40 -2.32 1.45
N PRO A 74 2.19 -3.35 0.61
CA PRO A 74 0.87 -3.70 0.11
C PRO A 74 -0.15 -3.90 1.23
N THR A 75 -1.38 -3.41 1.02
CA THR A 75 -2.46 -3.48 2.02
C THR A 75 -2.75 -4.91 2.47
N LEU A 76 -2.66 -5.88 1.54
CA LEU A 76 -2.88 -7.30 1.85
C LEU A 76 -1.84 -7.86 2.83
N LEU A 77 -0.59 -7.39 2.75
CA LEU A 77 0.47 -7.83 3.67
C LEU A 77 0.34 -7.17 5.05
N LYS A 78 -0.06 -5.88 5.08
CA LYS A 78 -0.32 -5.14 6.35
C LYS A 78 -1.36 -5.84 7.22
N GLN A 79 -2.38 -6.44 6.61
CA GLN A 79 -3.46 -7.12 7.34
C GLN A 79 -3.04 -8.45 7.95
N ILE A 80 -2.03 -9.13 7.39
CA ILE A 80 -1.55 -10.42 7.89
C ILE A 80 -0.72 -10.20 9.15
N GLU A 81 0.19 -9.21 9.16
CA GLU A 81 1.02 -8.90 10.33
C GLU A 81 0.19 -8.47 11.55
N VAL A 82 -0.89 -7.71 11.34
CA VAL A 82 -1.79 -7.28 12.43
C VAL A 82 -2.60 -8.45 13.01
N ALA A 83 -2.86 -9.50 12.22
CA ALA A 83 -3.59 -10.67 12.69
C ALA A 83 -2.72 -11.63 13.53
N GLU A 84 -1.40 -11.46 13.54
CA GLU A 84 -0.47 -12.27 14.33
C GLU A 84 -0.11 -11.64 15.70
N ASP A 85 -0.61 -10.45 16.02
CA ASP A 85 -0.29 -9.73 17.27
C ASP A 85 -1.36 -9.90 18.38
N ASP A 86 -2.39 -10.73 18.15
CA ASP A 86 -3.50 -10.98 19.09
C ASP A 86 -3.44 -12.36 19.79
N GLU A 87 -2.38 -13.16 19.58
CA GLU A 87 -2.25 -14.49 20.20
C GLU A 87 -0.81 -14.83 20.62
N ASP A 88 -0.26 -14.24 21.71
CA ASP A 88 0.91 -14.82 22.41
C ASP A 88 1.05 -14.34 23.88
N ASP A 89 0.24 -14.91 24.78
CA ASP A 89 0.66 -15.18 26.17
C ASP A 89 0.78 -16.69 26.38
N VAL A 90 1.87 -17.26 25.85
CA VAL A 90 2.41 -18.52 26.34
C VAL A 90 3.90 -18.34 26.66
N SER A 91 4.18 -18.07 27.94
CA SER A 91 5.49 -18.28 28.54
C SER A 91 5.99 -19.71 28.24
N ASN A 92 6.93 -19.85 27.29
CA ASN A 92 7.74 -21.06 27.18
C ASN A 92 9.21 -20.74 27.46
N GLY A 93 9.67 -21.21 28.63
CA GLY A 93 11.04 -21.08 29.08
C GLY A 93 12.02 -21.95 28.30
N GLY A 94 13.00 -21.27 27.71
CA GLY A 94 14.42 -21.63 27.69
C GLY A 94 14.86 -22.96 27.05
N VAL A 95 15.69 -22.86 26.01
CA VAL A 95 16.95 -23.63 25.94
C VAL A 95 18.01 -22.79 25.22
N GLY A 96 19.17 -22.62 25.85
CA GLY A 96 20.32 -21.96 25.25
C GLY A 96 20.97 -22.80 24.14
N GLY A 97 21.49 -22.09 23.15
CA GLY A 97 22.44 -22.61 22.16
C GLY A 97 23.47 -21.52 21.91
N GLY A 98 24.61 -21.60 22.58
CA GLY A 98 25.76 -20.75 22.31
C GLY A 98 26.51 -21.22 21.06
N GLY A 99 27.20 -20.26 20.45
CA GLY A 99 28.37 -20.51 19.61
C GLY A 99 28.47 -19.56 18.42
N ASP A 100 29.30 -18.51 18.52
CA ASP A 100 30.61 -18.37 17.85
C ASP A 100 30.47 -18.08 16.34
N ASN A 101 30.52 -16.80 15.92
CA ASN A 101 31.69 -15.97 15.55
C ASN A 101 32.07 -16.05 14.06
N MET A 102 32.30 -14.84 13.52
CA MET A 102 33.10 -14.47 12.33
C MET A 102 32.47 -14.66 10.94
N ASP A 103 32.21 -13.54 10.25
CA ASP A 103 33.21 -13.00 9.33
C ASP A 103 32.89 -11.53 9.01
N ASP A 104 33.70 -10.64 9.59
CA ASP A 104 33.89 -9.26 9.13
C ASP A 104 34.38 -9.33 7.68
N VAL A 105 33.56 -8.85 6.74
CA VAL A 105 33.94 -8.75 5.34
C VAL A 105 34.83 -7.52 5.15
N ASP A 106 36.06 -7.78 4.73
CA ASP A 106 37.13 -6.83 4.46
C ASP A 106 36.67 -5.56 3.73
N GLU A 107 37.05 -4.41 4.30
CA GLU A 107 37.10 -3.11 3.62
C GLU A 107 38.03 -3.21 2.40
N MET A 108 37.44 -3.11 1.20
CA MET A 108 38.19 -2.87 -0.02
C MET A 108 38.32 -1.36 -0.23
N ASP A 109 39.49 -0.83 0.11
CA ASP A 109 39.93 0.51 -0.28
C ASP A 109 39.96 0.59 -1.82
N VAL A 110 38.96 1.26 -2.39
CA VAL A 110 38.98 1.67 -3.79
C VAL A 110 39.78 2.96 -3.87
N ASP A 111 41.07 2.82 -4.16
CA ASP A 111 41.91 3.91 -4.64
C ASP A 111 41.40 4.35 -6.03
N GLY A 112 40.37 5.18 -6.03
CA GLY A 112 39.88 5.90 -7.19
C GLY A 112 40.85 7.03 -7.52
N ASP A 113 41.90 6.71 -8.28
CA ASP A 113 42.77 7.68 -8.93
C ASP A 113 41.93 8.60 -9.81
N SER A 114 41.76 9.81 -9.31
CA SER A 114 41.13 10.93 -9.99
C SER A 114 42.18 11.56 -10.91
N ASP A 115 42.05 11.37 -12.22
CA ASP A 115 42.71 12.27 -13.16
C ASP A 115 41.94 12.54 -14.46
N SER A 116 42.03 13.82 -14.83
CA SER A 116 41.90 14.43 -16.16
C SER A 116 40.54 14.99 -16.64
N GLU A 117 40.34 16.23 -16.22
CA GLU A 117 40.14 17.44 -17.07
C GLU A 117 38.96 17.53 -18.06
N TYR A 118 38.02 18.40 -17.66
CA TYR A 118 37.26 19.23 -18.58
C TYR A 118 38.23 20.11 -19.41
N SER A 119 38.19 19.98 -20.72
CA SER A 119 38.67 21.01 -21.65
C SER A 119 37.50 21.47 -22.50
N GLU A 120 36.99 22.65 -22.15
CA GLU A 120 36.07 23.43 -22.95
C GLU A 120 36.91 24.29 -23.91
N SER A 121 36.85 24.04 -25.21
CA SER A 121 37.34 24.91 -26.29
C SER A 121 36.65 24.58 -27.61
#